data_AF-A0A924EQK0-F1
#
_entry.id   AF-A0A924EQK0-F1
#
_cell.length_a   1.000
_cell.length_b   1.000
_cell.length_c   1.000
_cell.angle_alpha   90.00
_cell.angle_beta   90.00
_cell.angle_gamma   90.00
#
_symmetry.space_group_name_H-M   'P 1'
#
loop_
_entity.id
_entity.type
_entity.pdbx_description
1 polymer ?
#
loop_
_entity_poly.entity_id
_entity_poly.type
_entity_poly.pdbx_seq_one_letter_code
_entity_poly.pdbx_strand_id
1 'polypeptide(L)'
;MMTSNRRGKAAIRARQTATGVPYMVARRQVAGSIPVATSVGEVAARVDILPPLSDWNRPRSCQFWAETAARNGPLIALTISQGGRWWELDDLARGVAGALQSRPAEERGPWMMGLHGRYTVTKREHLDGIAAALDAAGELSRLTVRAMPDAARCEHTSCQRRRGEPPIPGKGTSRPSASRPRLALGRTSSLAEVVERHPQLTSFGIGTFNPGSKATEQRHSELADGRTQLVDRKAAVLKIAAWLRVNVAPIKTPTVSSYHMKHEVEKAIGEYVTNGELIAAALIAGYAFKHT
;
A
#
# COMPACT_ATOMS: atom_id res chain seq x y z
N MET A 1 18.49 24.47 4.69
CA MET A 1 17.52 25.19 3.83
C MET A 1 16.11 24.64 4.11
N MET A 2 15.35 25.31 5.00
CA MET A 2 14.12 24.78 5.63
C MET A 2 13.00 25.86 5.75
N THR A 3 12.97 26.83 4.83
CA THR A 3 12.25 28.11 5.01
C THR A 3 10.98 28.28 4.17
N SER A 4 10.82 27.54 3.07
CA SER A 4 9.63 27.66 2.20
C SER A 4 8.36 27.14 2.88
N ASN A 5 8.45 26.01 3.58
CA ASN A 5 7.30 25.35 4.21
C ASN A 5 6.70 26.15 5.39
N ARG A 6 7.51 26.98 6.07
CA ARG A 6 7.02 27.85 7.16
C ARG A 6 6.18 29.02 6.64
N ARG A 7 6.60 29.69 5.56
CA ARG A 7 5.83 30.78 4.94
C ARG A 7 4.48 30.28 4.42
N GLY A 8 4.47 29.13 3.74
CA GLY A 8 3.22 28.49 3.30
C GLY A 8 2.27 28.19 4.46
N LYS A 9 2.77 27.52 5.51
CA LYS A 9 1.94 27.22 6.69
C LYS A 9 1.42 28.48 7.41
N ALA A 10 2.23 29.53 7.50
CA ALA A 10 1.81 30.79 8.11
C ALA A 10 0.69 31.45 7.30
N ALA A 11 0.79 31.49 5.97
CA ALA A 11 -0.26 32.03 5.10
C ALA A 11 -1.57 31.21 5.21
N ILE A 12 -1.48 29.88 5.24
CA ILE A 12 -2.64 29.00 5.42
C ILE A 12 -3.32 29.26 6.77
N ARG A 13 -2.54 29.35 7.85
CA ARG A 13 -3.07 29.63 9.19
C ARG A 13 -3.68 31.03 9.28
N ALA A 14 -3.04 32.04 8.68
CA ALA A 14 -3.60 33.38 8.62
C ALA A 14 -4.95 33.40 7.90
N ARG A 15 -5.07 32.67 6.77
CA ARG A 15 -6.34 32.53 6.05
C ARG A 15 -7.39 31.76 6.84
N GLN A 16 -6.98 30.69 7.53
CA GLN A 16 -7.84 29.92 8.42
C GLN A 16 -8.42 30.81 9.54
N THR A 17 -7.57 31.59 10.20
CA THR A 17 -7.99 32.55 11.24
C THR A 17 -8.92 33.62 10.67
N ALA A 18 -8.62 34.16 9.48
CA ALA A 18 -9.39 35.24 8.87
C ALA A 18 -10.79 34.81 8.39
N THR A 19 -10.96 33.54 8.00
CA THR A 19 -12.21 33.07 7.36
C THR A 19 -12.99 32.06 8.19
N GLY A 20 -12.40 31.52 9.27
CA GLY A 20 -13.01 30.48 10.10
C GLY A 20 -13.17 29.12 9.41
N VAL A 21 -12.76 28.99 8.15
CA VAL A 21 -12.90 27.73 7.40
C VAL A 21 -11.88 26.68 7.88
N PRO A 22 -12.14 25.37 7.74
CA PRO A 22 -11.17 24.35 8.07
C PRO A 22 -9.82 24.53 7.35
N TYR A 23 -8.72 24.13 7.99
CA TYR A 23 -7.34 24.29 7.48
C TYR A 23 -7.17 23.89 6.00
N MET A 24 -7.82 22.80 5.57
CA MET A 24 -7.73 22.32 4.19
C MET A 24 -8.45 23.22 3.17
N VAL A 25 -9.50 23.94 3.59
CA VAL A 25 -10.19 24.94 2.76
C VAL A 25 -9.34 26.21 2.67
N ALA A 26 -8.81 26.67 3.80
CA ALA A 26 -7.89 27.80 3.84
C ALA A 26 -6.64 27.54 2.98
N ARG A 27 -6.13 26.29 3.01
CA ARG A 27 -5.01 25.86 2.17
C ARG A 27 -5.31 25.98 0.68
N ARG A 28 -6.49 25.56 0.23
CA ARG A 28 -6.91 25.72 -1.18
C ARG A 28 -7.04 27.18 -1.58
N GLN A 29 -7.61 28.02 -0.71
CA GLN A 29 -7.75 29.45 -0.98
C GLN A 29 -6.39 30.15 -1.09
N VAL A 30 -5.40 29.77 -0.27
CA VAL A 30 -4.03 30.30 -0.34
C VAL A 30 -3.27 29.75 -1.55
N ALA A 31 -3.55 28.52 -1.97
CA ALA A 31 -2.95 27.93 -3.17
C ALA A 31 -3.43 28.58 -4.48
N GLY A 32 -4.39 29.52 -4.40
CA GLY A 32 -5.03 30.15 -5.54
C GLY A 32 -6.16 29.29 -6.08
N SER A 33 -7.28 29.93 -6.45
CA SER A 33 -8.27 29.31 -7.31
C SER A 33 -7.56 28.91 -8.60
N ILE A 34 -7.47 27.61 -8.87
CA ILE A 34 -6.92 27.12 -10.14
C ILE A 34 -7.73 27.81 -11.24
N PRO A 35 -7.11 28.57 -12.15
CA PRO A 35 -7.84 29.12 -13.28
C PRO A 35 -8.49 27.95 -14.01
N VAL A 36 -9.81 28.01 -14.18
CA VAL A 36 -10.54 27.00 -14.96
C VAL A 36 -10.07 27.17 -16.40
N ALA A 37 -9.17 26.28 -16.82
CA ALA A 37 -8.64 26.29 -18.18
C ALA A 37 -9.80 26.12 -19.16
N THR A 38 -9.91 27.04 -20.12
CA THR A 38 -11.03 27.12 -21.05
C THR A 38 -10.98 26.05 -22.16
N SER A 39 -9.92 25.23 -22.22
CA SER A 39 -9.73 24.14 -23.20
C SER A 39 -9.25 22.83 -22.57
N VAL A 40 -10.01 22.29 -21.62
CA VAL A 40 -9.69 21.05 -20.87
C VAL A 40 -9.30 19.87 -21.79
N GLY A 41 -9.91 19.74 -22.97
CA GLY A 41 -9.62 18.65 -23.92
C GLY A 41 -8.29 18.77 -24.68
N GLU A 42 -7.78 19.98 -24.90
CA GLU A 42 -6.56 20.19 -25.70
C GLU A 42 -5.29 19.86 -24.90
N VAL A 43 -5.30 20.17 -23.60
CA VAL A 43 -4.18 19.86 -22.70
C VAL A 43 -4.03 18.34 -22.51
N ALA A 44 -5.15 17.62 -22.42
CA ALA A 44 -5.13 16.16 -22.27
C ALA A 44 -4.49 15.46 -23.48
N ALA A 45 -4.67 16.00 -24.69
CA ALA A 45 -4.07 15.46 -25.91
C ALA A 45 -2.53 15.56 -25.90
N ARG A 46 -1.94 16.41 -25.05
CA ARG A 46 -0.49 16.52 -24.85
C ARG A 46 0.08 15.48 -23.87
N VAL A 47 -0.78 14.71 -23.20
CA VAL A 47 -0.35 13.70 -22.23
C VAL A 47 -0.34 12.31 -22.88
N ASP A 48 0.86 11.80 -23.13
CA ASP A 48 1.03 10.45 -23.64
C ASP A 48 0.57 9.40 -22.60
N ILE A 49 -0.38 8.56 -23.00
CA ILE A 49 -0.80 7.41 -22.20
C ILE A 49 0.07 6.22 -22.58
N LEU A 50 1.08 5.96 -21.76
CA LEU A 50 2.00 4.85 -21.97
C LEU A 50 1.29 3.49 -21.76
N PRO A 51 1.80 2.40 -22.34
CA PRO A 51 1.26 1.07 -22.11
C PRO A 51 1.36 0.65 -20.61
N PRO A 52 0.55 -0.35 -20.19
CA PRO A 52 0.61 -0.90 -18.84
C PRO A 52 2.01 -1.45 -18.53
N LEU A 53 2.41 -1.44 -17.25
CA LEU A 53 3.64 -2.10 -16.85
C LEU A 53 3.53 -3.62 -17.00
N SER A 54 4.63 -4.27 -17.40
CA SER A 54 4.67 -5.72 -17.63
C SER A 54 4.33 -6.53 -16.38
N ASP A 55 4.66 -6.04 -15.20
CA ASP A 55 4.37 -6.67 -13.90
C ASP A 55 2.91 -6.54 -13.47
N TRP A 56 2.11 -5.65 -14.10
CA TRP A 56 0.67 -5.53 -13.86
C TRP A 56 -0.14 -6.61 -14.57
N ASN A 57 0.47 -7.32 -15.53
CA ASN A 57 -0.15 -8.41 -16.28
C ASN A 57 -0.14 -9.75 -15.53
N ARG A 58 -0.01 -9.74 -14.20
CA ARG A 58 -0.10 -10.97 -13.38
C ARG A 58 -1.57 -11.40 -13.20
N PRO A 59 -1.88 -12.71 -13.12
CA PRO A 59 -3.26 -13.22 -13.07
C PRO A 59 -4.14 -12.54 -12.01
N ARG A 60 -3.62 -12.41 -10.79
CA ARG A 60 -4.34 -11.81 -9.66
C ARG A 60 -4.56 -10.31 -9.86
N SER A 61 -3.57 -9.62 -10.42
CA SER A 61 -3.65 -8.19 -10.71
C SER A 61 -4.66 -7.91 -11.82
N CYS A 62 -4.67 -8.72 -12.89
CA CYS A 62 -5.62 -8.55 -14.00
C CYS A 62 -7.07 -8.68 -13.54
N GLN A 63 -7.39 -9.71 -12.74
CA GLN A 63 -8.74 -9.86 -12.18
C GLN A 63 -9.12 -8.67 -11.30
N PHE A 64 -8.23 -8.28 -10.39
CA PHE A 64 -8.47 -7.13 -9.52
C PHE A 64 -8.75 -5.85 -10.33
N TRP A 65 -7.97 -5.58 -11.37
CA TRP A 65 -8.16 -4.41 -12.23
C TRP A 65 -9.42 -4.51 -13.07
N ALA A 66 -9.80 -5.70 -13.55
CA ALA A 66 -11.05 -5.93 -14.27
C ALA A 66 -12.27 -5.56 -13.41
N GLU A 67 -12.33 -6.11 -12.19
CA GLU A 67 -13.42 -5.88 -11.25
C GLU A 67 -13.46 -4.42 -10.79
N THR A 68 -12.30 -3.81 -10.65
CA THR A 68 -12.21 -2.40 -10.26
C THR A 68 -12.67 -1.49 -11.40
N ALA A 69 -12.30 -1.78 -12.65
CA ALA A 69 -12.76 -1.03 -13.82
C ALA A 69 -14.26 -1.26 -14.09
N ALA A 70 -14.77 -2.47 -13.90
CA ALA A 70 -16.21 -2.76 -14.01
C ALA A 70 -17.04 -1.92 -13.02
N ARG A 71 -16.52 -1.69 -11.81
CA ARG A 71 -17.20 -0.88 -10.78
C ARG A 71 -17.06 0.62 -10.97
N ASN A 72 -15.93 1.08 -11.52
CA ASN A 72 -15.58 2.51 -11.51
C ASN A 72 -15.51 3.15 -12.91
N GLY A 73 -15.70 2.36 -13.97
CA GLY A 73 -15.42 2.75 -15.34
C GLY A 73 -13.94 2.60 -15.72
N PRO A 74 -13.54 3.07 -16.91
CA PRO A 74 -12.16 2.99 -17.39
C PRO A 74 -11.18 3.64 -16.41
N LEU A 75 -10.06 2.97 -16.16
CA LEU A 75 -9.04 3.41 -15.19
C LEU A 75 -7.75 3.83 -15.90
N ILE A 76 -7.01 4.72 -15.25
CA ILE A 76 -5.63 5.08 -15.59
C ILE A 76 -4.76 4.99 -14.33
N ALA A 77 -3.48 4.71 -14.53
CA ALA A 77 -2.47 4.92 -13.51
C ALA A 77 -1.67 6.17 -13.83
N LEU A 78 -1.43 7.00 -12.82
CA LEU A 78 -0.62 8.20 -12.96
C LEU A 78 0.46 8.27 -11.88
N THR A 79 1.52 9.00 -12.17
CA THR A 79 2.50 9.40 -11.17
C THR A 79 2.94 10.83 -11.47
N ILE A 80 3.27 11.57 -10.41
CA ILE A 80 3.85 12.91 -10.50
C ILE A 80 5.28 12.77 -10.00
N SER A 81 6.26 13.11 -10.83
CA SER A 81 7.69 12.95 -10.48
C SER A 81 8.02 13.65 -9.16
N GLN A 82 8.88 13.04 -8.34
CA GLN A 82 9.28 13.64 -7.06
C GLN A 82 10.10 14.92 -7.27
N GLY A 83 10.01 15.85 -6.32
CA GLY A 83 10.72 17.12 -6.39
C GLY A 83 10.09 18.18 -5.49
N GLY A 84 10.47 19.44 -5.71
CA GLY A 84 9.82 20.58 -5.07
C GLY A 84 8.30 20.52 -5.24
N ARG A 85 7.55 20.83 -4.17
CA ARG A 85 6.09 20.92 -4.18
C ARG A 85 5.35 19.63 -4.58
N TRP A 86 6.01 18.46 -4.63
CA TRP A 86 5.37 17.20 -5.05
C TRP A 86 4.05 16.91 -4.32
N TRP A 87 4.02 17.10 -2.99
CA TRP A 87 2.81 16.93 -2.18
C TRP A 87 1.68 17.89 -2.57
N GLU A 88 1.98 19.11 -3.00
CA GLU A 88 0.97 20.09 -3.43
C GLU A 88 0.38 19.68 -4.78
N LEU A 89 1.20 19.17 -5.70
CA LEU A 89 0.77 18.68 -7.00
C LEU A 89 -0.05 17.39 -6.89
N ASP A 90 0.33 16.48 -5.99
CA ASP A 90 -0.47 15.28 -5.70
C ASP A 90 -1.83 15.64 -5.08
N ASP A 91 -1.87 16.58 -4.12
CA ASP A 91 -3.13 17.08 -3.56
C ASP A 91 -3.99 17.81 -4.60
N LEU A 92 -3.36 18.53 -5.53
CA LEU A 92 -4.03 19.19 -6.66
C LEU A 92 -4.74 18.14 -7.54
N ALA A 93 -4.02 17.10 -7.95
CA ALA A 93 -4.56 16.02 -8.77
C ALA A 93 -5.67 15.23 -8.03
N ARG A 94 -5.49 14.96 -6.72
CA ARG A 94 -6.55 14.38 -5.86
C ARG A 94 -7.79 15.26 -5.79
N GLY A 95 -7.58 16.58 -5.70
CA GLY A 95 -8.64 17.58 -5.71
C GLY A 95 -9.53 17.46 -6.92
N VAL A 96 -8.91 17.40 -8.10
CA VAL A 96 -9.62 17.26 -9.38
C VAL A 96 -10.34 15.91 -9.49
N ALA A 97 -9.69 14.82 -9.07
CA ALA A 97 -10.29 13.49 -9.07
C ALA A 97 -11.37 13.28 -7.98
N GLY A 98 -11.72 14.32 -7.22
CA GLY A 98 -12.70 14.23 -6.14
C GLY A 98 -12.28 13.30 -4.99
N ALA A 99 -10.98 13.05 -4.85
CA ALA A 99 -10.41 12.05 -3.97
C ALA A 99 -9.69 12.62 -2.73
N LEU A 100 -10.06 13.84 -2.33
CA LEU A 100 -9.52 14.45 -1.12
C LEU A 100 -10.00 13.70 0.12
N GLN A 101 -9.08 13.46 1.06
CA GLN A 101 -9.37 12.78 2.33
C GLN A 101 -10.45 13.47 3.18
N SER A 102 -10.75 14.75 2.91
CA SER A 102 -11.79 15.49 3.63
C SER A 102 -13.21 15.17 3.17
N ARG A 103 -13.42 14.43 2.08
CA ARG A 103 -14.76 14.01 1.64
C ARG A 103 -15.21 12.74 2.37
N PRO A 104 -16.53 12.52 2.55
CA PRO A 104 -17.07 11.23 3.01
C PRO A 104 -16.56 10.08 2.14
N ALA A 105 -16.37 8.89 2.71
CA ALA A 105 -15.70 7.79 2.01
C ALA A 105 -16.48 7.33 0.77
N GLU A 106 -17.80 7.37 0.86
CA GLU A 106 -18.79 7.08 -0.17
C GLU A 106 -18.77 8.07 -1.35
N GLU A 107 -18.25 9.29 -1.15
CA GLU A 107 -18.15 10.34 -2.18
C GLU A 107 -16.75 10.44 -2.79
N ARG A 108 -15.77 9.68 -2.26
CA ARG A 108 -14.40 9.74 -2.78
C ARG A 108 -14.30 9.01 -4.10
N GLY A 109 -13.86 9.73 -5.13
CA GLY A 109 -13.40 9.10 -6.36
C GLY A 109 -12.28 8.08 -6.07
N PRO A 110 -12.14 7.02 -6.88
CA PRO A 110 -11.09 6.04 -6.69
C PRO A 110 -9.72 6.73 -6.81
N TRP A 111 -8.94 6.61 -5.73
CA TRP A 111 -7.57 7.09 -5.65
C TRP A 111 -6.74 6.05 -4.88
N MET A 112 -6.57 4.92 -5.54
CA MET A 112 -5.90 3.78 -4.94
C MET A 112 -4.39 4.00 -5.09
N MET A 113 -3.68 4.05 -3.97
CA MET A 113 -2.23 3.92 -4.02
C MET A 113 -1.90 2.59 -4.69
N GLY A 114 -1.26 2.68 -5.84
CA GLY A 114 -1.04 1.56 -6.74
C GLY A 114 0.12 0.67 -6.31
N LEU A 115 0.26 -0.40 -7.10
CA LEU A 115 1.26 -1.43 -6.96
C LEU A 115 2.67 -0.82 -6.86
N HIS A 116 3.42 -1.24 -5.83
CA HIS A 116 4.78 -0.78 -5.53
C HIS A 116 4.91 0.67 -5.05
N GLY A 117 3.81 1.35 -4.73
CA GLY A 117 3.82 2.72 -4.17
C GLY A 117 4.32 3.79 -5.13
N ARG A 118 4.41 3.48 -6.44
CA ARG A 118 4.93 4.40 -7.48
C ARG A 118 3.85 5.11 -8.28
N TYR A 119 2.71 4.45 -8.48
CA TYR A 119 1.60 4.98 -9.26
C TYR A 119 0.36 5.10 -8.38
N THR A 120 -0.51 6.03 -8.71
CA THR A 120 -1.86 6.13 -8.18
C THR A 120 -2.85 5.79 -9.28
N VAL A 121 -3.86 4.97 -8.98
CA VAL A 121 -4.91 4.61 -9.92
C VAL A 121 -6.17 5.43 -9.67
N THR A 122 -6.70 6.03 -10.74
CA THR A 122 -7.96 6.79 -10.74
C THR A 122 -8.73 6.54 -12.04
N LYS A 123 -9.92 7.16 -12.17
CA LYS A 123 -10.74 7.05 -13.38
C LYS A 123 -10.13 7.82 -14.54
N ARG A 124 -10.28 7.29 -15.75
CA ARG A 124 -9.81 7.92 -16.99
C ARG A 124 -10.47 9.28 -17.23
N GLU A 125 -11.74 9.43 -16.88
CA GLU A 125 -12.49 10.68 -17.02
C GLU A 125 -11.89 11.86 -16.23
N HIS A 126 -11.05 11.58 -15.23
CA HIS A 126 -10.36 12.63 -14.46
C HIS A 126 -9.08 13.15 -15.14
N LEU A 127 -8.60 12.49 -16.20
CA LEU A 127 -7.31 12.81 -16.83
C LEU A 127 -7.25 14.26 -17.30
N ASP A 128 -8.27 14.71 -18.01
CA ASP A 128 -8.27 16.03 -18.64
C ASP A 128 -8.20 17.14 -17.58
N GLY A 129 -8.98 17.00 -16.52
CA GLY A 129 -8.94 17.95 -15.40
C GLY A 129 -7.59 17.93 -14.67
N ILE A 130 -7.00 16.75 -14.46
CA ILE A 130 -5.69 16.62 -13.80
C ILE A 130 -4.60 17.26 -14.67
N ALA A 131 -4.61 16.99 -15.97
CA ALA A 131 -3.68 17.55 -16.94
C ALA A 131 -3.80 19.07 -16.98
N ALA A 132 -5.03 19.61 -17.10
CA ALA A 132 -5.29 21.04 -17.09
C ALA A 132 -4.81 21.71 -15.77
N ALA A 133 -5.05 21.09 -14.62
CA ALA A 133 -4.61 21.64 -13.34
C ALA A 133 -3.08 21.66 -13.20
N LEU A 134 -2.39 20.62 -13.68
CA LEU A 134 -0.93 20.57 -13.68
C LEU A 134 -0.30 21.49 -14.71
N ASP A 135 -0.90 21.67 -15.88
CA ASP A 135 -0.47 22.63 -16.91
C ASP A 135 -0.63 24.07 -16.41
N ALA A 136 -1.76 24.40 -15.76
CA ALA A 136 -1.96 25.70 -15.11
C ALA A 136 -0.93 25.96 -13.98
N ALA A 137 -0.41 24.91 -13.36
CA ALA A 137 0.67 25.02 -12.38
C ALA A 137 2.08 25.09 -13.00
N GLY A 138 2.22 24.95 -14.32
CA GLY A 138 3.49 24.87 -15.03
C GLY A 138 4.24 23.55 -14.86
N GLU A 139 3.55 22.49 -14.46
CA GLU A 139 4.15 21.23 -13.97
C GLU A 139 3.62 20.00 -14.74
N LEU A 140 2.99 20.20 -15.92
CA LEU A 140 2.45 19.11 -16.75
C LEU A 140 3.51 18.06 -17.11
N SER A 141 4.74 18.49 -17.37
CA SER A 141 5.87 17.60 -17.73
C SER A 141 6.23 16.58 -16.64
N ARG A 142 5.73 16.76 -15.42
CA ARG A 142 5.93 15.83 -14.30
C ARG A 142 4.88 14.73 -14.24
N LEU A 143 3.79 14.87 -14.97
CA LEU A 143 2.74 13.87 -15.04
C LEU A 143 3.16 12.75 -15.98
N THR A 144 3.19 11.52 -15.48
CA THR A 144 3.30 10.31 -16.31
C THR A 144 2.02 9.51 -16.17
N VAL A 145 1.39 9.15 -17.29
CA VAL A 145 0.14 8.38 -17.31
C VAL A 145 0.37 7.05 -18.02
N ARG A 146 -0.25 6.01 -17.49
CA ARG A 146 -0.25 4.66 -18.03
C ARG A 146 -1.68 4.14 -18.16
N ALA A 147 -1.92 3.41 -19.24
CA ALA A 147 -3.12 2.60 -19.36
C ALA A 147 -3.10 1.50 -18.30
N MET A 148 -4.28 1.15 -17.80
CA MET A 148 -4.46 -0.05 -16.98
C MET A 148 -4.61 -1.28 -17.88
N PRO A 149 -4.19 -2.47 -17.44
CA PRO A 149 -4.40 -3.69 -18.21
C PRO A 149 -5.90 -3.88 -18.45
N ASP A 150 -6.28 -3.95 -19.72
CA ASP A 150 -7.62 -4.37 -20.09
C ASP A 150 -7.72 -5.89 -19.91
N ALA A 151 -8.53 -6.31 -18.94
CA ALA A 151 -8.70 -7.72 -18.66
C ALA A 151 -9.33 -8.49 -19.83
N ALA A 152 -10.13 -7.83 -20.67
CA ALA A 152 -10.66 -8.43 -21.89
C ALA A 152 -9.54 -8.71 -22.90
N ARG A 153 -8.47 -7.91 -22.90
CA ARG A 153 -7.32 -8.01 -23.83
C ARG A 153 -6.06 -8.55 -23.18
N CYS A 154 -6.12 -9.03 -21.94
CA CYS A 154 -4.94 -9.51 -21.24
C CYS A 154 -4.41 -10.81 -21.87
N GLU A 155 -3.19 -10.79 -22.39
CA GLU A 155 -2.52 -11.93 -23.02
C GLU A 155 -1.89 -12.92 -22.03
N HIS A 156 -2.02 -12.67 -20.71
CA HIS A 156 -1.47 -13.59 -19.72
C HIS A 156 -2.17 -14.95 -19.83
N THR A 157 -1.39 -16.05 -19.82
CA THR A 157 -1.91 -17.42 -20.05
C THR A 157 -3.11 -17.79 -19.15
N SER A 158 -3.14 -17.30 -17.92
CA SER A 158 -4.29 -17.50 -17.01
C SER A 158 -5.56 -16.80 -17.47
N CYS A 159 -5.45 -15.60 -18.03
CA CYS A 159 -6.57 -14.81 -18.52
C CYS A 159 -7.09 -15.41 -19.82
N GLN A 160 -6.20 -15.82 -20.73
CA GLN A 160 -6.53 -16.59 -21.94
C GLN A 160 -7.31 -17.87 -21.60
N ARG A 161 -6.79 -18.69 -20.66
CA ARG A 161 -7.48 -19.91 -20.21
C ARG A 161 -8.89 -19.65 -19.67
N ARG A 162 -9.09 -18.55 -18.94
CA ARG A 162 -10.43 -18.18 -18.43
C ARG A 162 -11.39 -17.75 -19.54
N ARG A 163 -10.87 -17.20 -20.65
CA ARG A 163 -11.64 -16.90 -21.85
C ARG A 163 -11.86 -18.12 -22.75
N GLY A 164 -11.33 -19.29 -22.38
CA GLY A 164 -11.38 -20.49 -23.22
C GLY A 164 -10.42 -20.46 -24.41
N GLU A 165 -9.49 -19.50 -24.44
CA GLU A 165 -8.46 -19.43 -25.48
C GLU A 165 -7.40 -20.52 -25.27
N PRO A 166 -6.94 -21.18 -26.35
CA PRO A 166 -5.88 -22.18 -26.24
C PRO A 166 -4.59 -21.52 -25.71
N PRO A 167 -3.82 -22.21 -24.86
CA PRO A 167 -2.57 -21.67 -24.34
C PRO A 167 -1.61 -21.36 -25.50
N ILE A 168 -0.92 -20.21 -25.45
CA ILE A 168 0.14 -19.88 -26.41
C ILE A 168 1.14 -21.06 -26.45
N PRO A 169 1.42 -21.65 -27.62
CA PRO A 169 2.42 -22.71 -27.75
C PRO A 169 3.80 -22.16 -27.40
N GLY A 170 4.28 -22.38 -26.17
CA GLY A 170 5.55 -21.81 -25.70
C GLY A 170 6.06 -22.34 -24.36
N LYS A 171 7.24 -23.00 -24.43
CA LYS A 171 8.18 -23.45 -23.39
C LYS A 171 7.56 -24.01 -22.09
N GLY A 172 6.99 -25.20 -22.23
CA GLY A 172 6.66 -26.05 -21.10
C GLY A 172 7.90 -26.42 -20.28
N THR A 173 8.08 -25.75 -19.14
CA THR A 173 8.74 -26.34 -17.97
C THR A 173 7.72 -26.48 -16.85
N SER A 174 6.58 -27.10 -17.13
CA SER A 174 5.68 -27.60 -16.09
C SER A 174 6.34 -28.83 -15.49
N ARG A 175 7.35 -28.61 -14.63
CA ARG A 175 7.93 -29.68 -13.84
C ARG A 175 6.80 -30.25 -12.99
N PRO A 176 6.50 -31.55 -13.06
CA PRO A 176 5.43 -32.14 -12.27
C PRO A 176 5.66 -31.76 -10.81
N SER A 177 4.61 -31.23 -10.19
CA SER A 177 4.63 -30.81 -8.78
C SER A 177 4.76 -32.07 -7.94
N ALA A 178 6.00 -32.55 -7.77
CA ALA A 178 6.33 -33.53 -6.75
C ALA A 178 5.77 -32.99 -5.43
N SER A 179 4.95 -33.81 -4.78
CA SER A 179 4.40 -33.57 -3.45
C SER A 179 5.50 -32.98 -2.57
N ARG A 180 5.43 -31.67 -2.29
CA ARG A 180 6.43 -31.00 -1.47
C ARG A 180 6.43 -31.70 -0.11
N PRO A 181 7.59 -32.12 0.41
CA PRO A 181 7.65 -32.71 1.74
C PRO A 181 7.05 -31.72 2.73
N ARG A 182 6.04 -32.18 3.49
CA ARG A 182 5.53 -31.42 4.64
C ARG A 182 6.71 -31.19 5.57
N LEU A 183 7.03 -29.92 5.82
CA LEU A 183 8.02 -29.59 6.84
C LEU A 183 7.44 -30.02 8.19
N ALA A 184 8.21 -30.75 8.98
CA ALA A 184 7.86 -30.94 10.39
C ALA A 184 8.08 -29.61 11.11
N LEU A 185 7.14 -29.21 11.97
CA LEU A 185 7.35 -28.09 12.88
C LEU A 185 8.50 -28.43 13.83
N GLY A 186 9.33 -27.43 14.15
CA GLY A 186 10.41 -27.58 15.12
C GLY A 186 9.89 -27.78 16.56
N ARG A 187 10.83 -27.96 17.50
CA ARG A 187 10.52 -28.05 18.93
C ARG A 187 9.75 -26.82 19.40
N THR A 188 8.66 -27.05 20.12
CA THR A 188 7.86 -26.00 20.74
C THR A 188 8.69 -25.28 21.79
N SER A 189 8.80 -23.96 21.69
CA SER A 189 9.52 -23.12 22.66
C SER A 189 8.53 -22.35 23.53
N SER A 190 8.93 -21.97 24.74
CA SER A 190 8.13 -21.06 25.58
C SER A 190 8.27 -19.61 25.10
N LEU A 191 7.34 -18.72 25.48
CA LEU A 191 7.46 -17.30 25.15
C LEU A 191 8.75 -16.69 25.72
N ALA A 192 9.14 -17.08 26.94
CA ALA A 192 10.37 -16.59 27.56
C ALA A 192 11.61 -16.99 26.73
N GLU A 193 11.70 -18.26 26.33
CA GLU A 193 12.78 -18.75 25.46
C GLU A 193 12.79 -18.03 24.10
N VAL A 194 11.62 -17.76 23.52
CA VAL A 194 11.52 -17.02 22.25
C VAL A 194 12.00 -15.58 22.40
N VAL A 195 11.56 -14.89 23.44
CA VAL A 195 11.95 -13.50 23.73
C VAL A 195 13.44 -13.39 24.07
N GLU A 196 14.03 -14.41 24.69
CA GLU A 196 15.47 -14.51 24.96
C GLU A 196 16.28 -14.75 23.68
N ARG A 197 15.90 -15.74 22.86
CA ARG A 197 16.61 -16.05 21.61
C ARG A 197 16.49 -14.96 20.55
N HIS A 198 15.43 -14.15 20.60
CA HIS A 198 15.19 -13.07 19.66
C HIS A 198 15.16 -11.71 20.39
N PRO A 199 16.33 -11.12 20.70
CA PRO A 199 16.42 -9.90 21.52
C PRO A 199 15.76 -8.68 20.86
N GLN A 200 15.62 -8.67 19.54
CA GLN A 200 14.93 -7.61 18.80
C GLN A 200 13.41 -7.80 18.70
N LEU A 201 12.86 -8.92 19.16
CA LEU A 201 11.42 -9.17 19.11
C LEU A 201 10.70 -8.34 20.17
N THR A 202 9.73 -7.54 19.74
CA THR A 202 8.87 -6.64 20.52
C THR A 202 7.41 -6.85 20.14
N SER A 203 6.45 -6.20 20.82
CA SER A 203 5.03 -6.16 20.42
C SER A 203 4.83 -5.61 19.00
N PHE A 204 5.70 -4.73 18.52
CA PHE A 204 5.65 -4.17 17.16
C PHE A 204 6.14 -5.17 16.09
N GLY A 205 6.95 -6.16 16.46
CA GLY A 205 7.63 -7.08 15.54
C GLY A 205 9.12 -7.15 15.81
N ILE A 206 9.95 -7.17 14.76
CA ILE A 206 11.42 -7.14 14.90
C ILE A 206 11.91 -5.70 14.85
N GLY A 207 12.58 -5.26 15.93
CA GLY A 207 13.14 -3.93 16.08
C GLY A 207 12.12 -2.89 16.56
N THR A 208 12.41 -1.62 16.25
CA THR A 208 11.55 -0.46 16.56
C THR A 208 11.05 0.19 15.27
N PHE A 209 9.94 0.94 15.36
CA PHE A 209 9.42 1.67 14.21
C PHE A 209 10.37 2.81 13.80
N ASN A 210 10.73 2.87 12.52
CA ASN A 210 11.59 3.91 11.94
C ASN A 210 12.90 4.15 12.74
N PRO A 211 13.78 3.13 12.87
CA PRO A 211 14.96 3.23 13.72
C PRO A 211 15.96 4.28 13.22
N GLY A 212 15.99 4.56 11.92
CA GLY A 212 16.92 5.53 11.31
C GLY A 212 16.67 6.99 11.72
N SER A 213 15.48 7.30 12.24
CA SER A 213 15.14 8.66 12.69
C SER A 213 15.25 8.86 14.20
N LYS A 214 15.74 7.86 14.95
CA LYS A 214 15.69 7.85 16.42
C LYS A 214 17.08 7.84 17.03
N ALA A 215 17.24 8.55 18.13
CA ALA A 215 18.43 8.45 18.97
C ALA A 215 18.57 7.01 19.50
N THR A 216 19.81 6.59 19.76
CA THR A 216 20.11 5.23 20.26
C THR A 216 19.37 4.93 21.55
N GLU A 217 19.38 5.85 22.52
CA GLU A 217 18.65 5.70 23.79
C GLU A 217 17.15 5.50 23.59
N GLN A 218 16.53 6.30 22.71
CA GLN A 218 15.11 6.13 22.37
C GLN A 218 14.84 4.75 21.77
N ARG A 219 15.72 4.24 20.90
CA ARG A 219 15.58 2.88 20.34
C ARG A 219 15.67 1.82 21.43
N HIS A 220 16.57 1.97 22.40
CA HIS A 220 16.70 1.02 23.52
C HIS A 220 15.46 1.06 24.43
N SER A 221 14.95 2.25 24.76
CA SER A 221 13.74 2.39 25.57
C SER A 221 12.54 1.74 24.89
N GLU A 222 12.28 2.07 23.63
CA GLU A 222 11.13 1.50 22.90
C GLU A 222 11.25 -0.01 22.71
N LEU A 223 12.47 -0.52 22.53
CA LEU A 223 12.71 -1.96 22.43
C LEU A 223 12.40 -2.65 23.77
N ALA A 224 12.80 -2.06 24.90
CA ALA A 224 12.49 -2.57 26.22
C ALA A 224 10.97 -2.53 26.49
N ASP A 225 10.32 -1.39 26.23
CA ASP A 225 8.88 -1.22 26.43
C ASP A 225 8.07 -2.18 25.56
N GLY A 226 8.44 -2.31 24.28
CA GLY A 226 7.80 -3.23 23.36
C GLY A 226 7.98 -4.71 23.75
N ARG A 227 9.11 -5.06 24.40
CA ARG A 227 9.32 -6.41 24.95
C ARG A 227 8.43 -6.68 26.15
N THR A 228 8.34 -5.75 27.09
CA THR A 228 7.43 -5.85 28.24
C THR A 228 6.00 -6.05 27.79
N GLN A 229 5.51 -5.21 26.85
CA GLN A 229 4.17 -5.34 26.28
C GLN A 229 3.91 -6.71 25.64
N LEU A 230 4.91 -7.28 24.96
CA LEU A 230 4.78 -8.61 24.34
C LEU A 230 4.66 -9.71 25.40
N VAL A 231 5.46 -9.63 26.48
CA VAL A 231 5.42 -10.57 27.60
C VAL A 231 4.08 -10.50 28.34
N ASP A 232 3.56 -9.30 28.57
CA ASP A 232 2.26 -9.10 29.22
C ASP A 232 1.10 -9.72 28.42
N ARG A 233 1.27 -9.87 27.11
CA ARG A 233 0.30 -10.47 26.19
C ARG A 233 0.48 -11.99 26.01
N LYS A 234 1.19 -12.66 26.93
CA LYS A 234 1.49 -14.11 26.87
C LYS A 234 0.29 -15.00 26.54
N ALA A 235 -0.86 -14.77 27.18
CA ALA A 235 -2.06 -15.59 26.96
C ALA A 235 -2.55 -15.51 25.50
N ALA A 236 -2.57 -14.31 24.92
CA ALA A 236 -2.93 -14.10 23.52
C ALA A 236 -1.94 -14.80 22.58
N VAL A 237 -0.62 -14.68 22.84
CA VAL A 237 0.42 -15.35 22.03
C VAL A 237 0.23 -16.87 22.02
N LEU A 238 -0.04 -17.48 23.17
CA LEU A 238 -0.26 -18.93 23.26
C LEU A 238 -1.54 -19.37 22.53
N LYS A 239 -2.62 -18.59 22.63
CA LYS A 239 -3.87 -18.81 21.87
C LYS A 239 -3.60 -18.79 20.36
N ILE A 240 -2.84 -17.81 19.87
CA ILE A 240 -2.46 -17.71 18.45
C ILE A 240 -1.57 -18.89 18.04
N ALA A 241 -0.61 -19.28 18.88
CA ALA A 241 0.30 -20.39 18.58
C ALA A 241 -0.46 -21.71 18.44
N ALA A 242 -1.45 -21.96 19.31
CA ALA A 242 -2.33 -23.13 19.20
C ALA A 242 -3.13 -23.10 17.90
N TRP A 243 -3.72 -21.95 17.55
CA TRP A 243 -4.47 -21.78 16.30
C TRP A 243 -3.60 -22.03 15.07
N LEU A 244 -2.37 -21.50 15.03
CA LEU A 244 -1.43 -21.69 13.92
C LEU A 244 -1.05 -23.15 13.69
N ARG A 245 -0.92 -23.96 14.74
CA ARG A 245 -0.59 -25.40 14.60
C ARG A 245 -1.73 -26.19 13.97
N VAL A 246 -2.97 -25.82 14.26
CA VAL A 246 -4.16 -26.52 13.77
C VAL A 246 -4.50 -26.09 12.34
N ASN A 247 -4.36 -24.79 12.03
CA ASN A 247 -4.95 -24.20 10.82
C ASN A 247 -3.94 -23.89 9.73
N VAL A 248 -2.65 -23.80 10.04
CA VAL A 248 -1.63 -23.39 9.09
C VAL A 248 -0.59 -24.50 8.96
N ALA A 249 -0.44 -25.02 7.74
CA ALA A 249 0.60 -26.01 7.46
C ALA A 249 1.95 -25.28 7.23
N PRO A 250 3.06 -25.77 7.82
CA PRO A 250 4.38 -25.19 7.57
C PRO A 250 4.79 -25.39 6.10
N ILE A 251 5.12 -24.29 5.43
CA ILE A 251 5.64 -24.27 4.07
C ILE A 251 7.01 -23.58 4.03
N LYS A 252 7.91 -24.11 3.21
CA LYS A 252 9.30 -23.61 3.10
C LYS A 252 9.39 -22.13 2.74
N THR A 253 8.43 -21.65 1.97
CA THR A 253 8.40 -20.28 1.46
C THR A 253 6.99 -19.74 1.65
N PRO A 254 6.73 -18.96 2.72
CA PRO A 254 5.46 -18.29 2.90
C PRO A 254 5.15 -17.42 1.68
N THR A 255 3.93 -17.52 1.15
CA THR A 255 3.45 -16.65 0.05
C THR A 255 2.81 -15.36 0.54
N VAL A 256 2.75 -15.19 1.87
CA VAL A 256 2.13 -14.05 2.55
C VAL A 256 3.08 -13.54 3.63
N SER A 257 3.06 -12.23 3.87
CA SER A 257 3.84 -11.62 4.94
C SER A 257 3.20 -11.89 6.31
N SER A 258 3.98 -11.71 7.38
CA SER A 258 3.47 -11.73 8.76
C SER A 258 2.34 -10.72 8.95
N TYR A 259 2.44 -9.54 8.34
CA TYR A 259 1.37 -8.53 8.40
C TYR A 259 0.04 -9.03 7.81
N HIS A 260 0.07 -9.71 6.66
CA HIS A 260 -1.14 -10.27 6.08
C HIS A 260 -1.70 -11.42 6.93
N MET A 261 -0.84 -12.32 7.39
CA MET A 261 -1.24 -13.44 8.25
C MET A 261 -1.82 -12.95 9.59
N LYS A 262 -1.36 -11.82 10.11
CA LYS A 262 -1.90 -11.16 11.31
C LYS A 262 -3.41 -10.95 11.17
N HIS A 263 -3.84 -10.39 10.05
CA HIS A 263 -5.25 -10.10 9.81
C HIS A 263 -6.12 -11.36 9.66
N GLU A 264 -5.57 -12.43 9.07
CA GLU A 264 -6.27 -13.73 9.01
C GLU A 264 -6.48 -14.31 10.40
N VAL A 265 -5.46 -14.22 11.27
CA VAL A 265 -5.59 -14.63 12.67
C VAL A 265 -6.60 -13.74 13.41
N GLU A 266 -6.50 -12.41 13.30
CA GLU A 266 -7.44 -11.46 13.94
C GLU A 266 -8.89 -11.81 13.61
N LYS A 267 -9.17 -12.07 12.33
CA LYS A 267 -10.50 -12.46 11.86
C LYS A 267 -10.95 -13.80 12.45
N ALA A 268 -10.03 -14.76 12.58
CA ALA A 268 -10.36 -16.08 13.10
C ALA A 268 -10.56 -16.11 14.62
N ILE A 269 -9.80 -15.32 15.38
CA ILE A 269 -9.86 -15.32 16.85
C ILE A 269 -10.79 -14.23 17.42
N GLY A 270 -11.19 -13.25 16.61
CA GLY A 270 -12.08 -12.15 17.02
C GLY A 270 -11.41 -11.08 17.89
N GLU A 271 -10.08 -11.02 17.90
CA GLU A 271 -9.31 -10.10 18.74
C GLU A 271 -8.20 -9.44 17.92
N TYR A 272 -7.80 -8.23 18.32
CA TYR A 272 -6.65 -7.56 17.74
C TYR A 272 -5.36 -8.30 18.08
N VAL A 273 -4.49 -8.47 17.07
CA VAL A 273 -3.22 -9.19 17.18
C VAL A 273 -2.10 -8.26 16.74
N THR A 274 -1.08 -8.06 17.55
CA THR A 274 0.10 -7.29 17.12
C THR A 274 0.99 -8.12 16.21
N ASN A 275 1.81 -7.47 15.38
CA ASN A 275 2.80 -8.16 14.54
C ASN A 275 3.78 -8.99 15.42
N GLY A 276 4.17 -8.45 16.58
CA GLY A 276 5.02 -9.12 17.54
C GLY A 276 4.40 -10.39 18.11
N GLU A 277 3.13 -10.33 18.50
CA GLU A 277 2.38 -11.48 18.99
C GLU A 277 2.34 -12.62 17.97
N LEU A 278 2.07 -12.29 16.70
CA LEU A 278 2.05 -13.30 15.64
C LEU A 278 3.43 -13.93 15.41
N ILE A 279 4.50 -13.12 15.35
CA ILE A 279 5.86 -13.64 15.16
C ILE A 279 6.26 -14.53 16.33
N ALA A 280 6.00 -14.09 17.57
CA ALA A 280 6.25 -14.88 18.77
C ALA A 280 5.46 -16.20 18.75
N ALA A 281 4.17 -16.14 18.39
CA ALA A 281 3.31 -17.32 18.29
C ALA A 281 3.80 -18.31 17.22
N ALA A 282 4.25 -17.82 16.06
CA ALA A 282 4.82 -18.66 15.01
C ALA A 282 6.12 -19.34 15.47
N LEU A 283 7.00 -18.63 16.18
CA LEU A 283 8.21 -19.20 16.76
C LEU A 283 7.89 -20.27 17.80
N ILE A 284 6.92 -20.02 18.70
CA ILE A 284 6.42 -21.01 19.66
C ILE A 284 5.82 -22.22 18.94
N ALA A 285 5.11 -22.00 17.84
CA ALA A 285 4.51 -23.05 17.03
C ALA A 285 5.55 -23.88 16.24
N GLY A 286 6.82 -23.46 16.20
CA GLY A 286 7.91 -24.21 15.56
C GLY A 286 8.14 -23.83 14.09
N TYR A 287 7.63 -22.68 13.66
CA TYR A 287 7.92 -22.16 12.32
C TYR A 287 9.36 -21.64 12.23
N ALA A 288 10.01 -21.89 11.10
CA ALA A 288 11.35 -21.39 10.86
C ALA A 288 11.33 -19.86 10.67
N PHE A 289 12.32 -19.19 11.27
CA PHE A 289 12.53 -17.76 11.15
C PHE A 289 13.94 -17.48 10.59
N LYS A 290 14.04 -16.53 9.67
CA LYS A 290 15.30 -16.10 9.09
C LYS A 290 15.42 -14.58 9.24
N HIS A 291 16.50 -14.13 9.86
CA HIS A 291 16.89 -12.73 9.82
C HIS A 291 17.32 -12.39 8.39
N THR A 292 16.67 -11.39 7.80
CA THR A 292 17.06 -10.80 6.50
C THR A 292 18.07 -9.69 6.71
#